data_AF-X1CW74-F1
#
_entry.id   AF-X1CW74-F1
#
_cell.length_a   1.000
_cell.length_b   1.000
_cell.length_c   1.000
_cell.angle_alpha   90.00
_cell.angle_beta   90.00
_cell.angle_gamma   90.00
#
_symmetry.space_group_name_H-M   'P 1'
#
loop_
_entity.id
_entity.type
_entity.pdbx_description
1 polymer ?
#
loop_
_entity_poly.entity_id
_entity_poly.type
_entity_poly.pdbx_seq_one_letter_code
_entity_poly.pdbx_strand_id
1 'polypeptide(L)'
;MDRIIRLTTDSGDKVFDPFAGVGTTAIIAQRLGRDFITSDIDPTYVTITREKLERERYEVGFFGVPIKKTVRRDNNGTAQYSKKKVETTLQALALRLGHLPTMEDIEASEPWVLAASRELYDDIRQPLKAAKLALRT
;
A
#
# COMPACT_ATOMS: atom_id res chain seq x y z
N MET A 1 11.79 -10.52 -14.23
CA MET A 1 12.69 -9.42 -14.64
C MET A 1 13.56 -8.91 -13.49
N ASP A 2 13.02 -8.56 -12.32
CA ASP A 2 13.81 -8.10 -11.13
C ASP A 2 15.02 -9.01 -10.82
N ARG A 3 14.82 -10.33 -10.72
CA ARG A 3 15.89 -11.30 -10.51
C ARG A 3 17.01 -11.23 -11.55
N ILE A 4 16.67 -11.01 -12.82
CA ILE A 4 17.66 -10.98 -13.91
C ILE A 4 18.56 -9.77 -13.73
N ILE A 5 17.98 -8.57 -13.61
CA ILE A 5 18.74 -7.33 -13.45
C ILE A 5 19.63 -7.38 -12.21
N ARG A 6 19.15 -7.93 -11.08
CA ARG A 6 19.97 -8.08 -9.86
C ARG A 6 21.15 -9.03 -10.01
N LEU A 7 21.01 -10.08 -10.80
CA LEU A 7 22.06 -11.10 -10.97
C LEU A 7 23.09 -10.70 -12.03
N THR A 8 22.75 -9.77 -12.92
CA THR A 8 23.60 -9.41 -14.07
C THR A 8 24.08 -7.97 -14.05
N THR A 9 23.64 -7.14 -13.10
CA THR A 9 24.04 -5.72 -13.01
C THR A 9 24.15 -5.25 -11.56
N ASP A 10 25.02 -4.26 -11.36
CA ASP A 10 25.13 -3.48 -10.14
C ASP A 10 24.33 -2.17 -10.21
N SER A 11 24.28 -1.42 -9.10
CA SER A 11 23.67 -0.10 -9.07
C SER A 11 24.47 0.87 -9.95
N GLY A 12 23.80 1.71 -10.75
CA GLY A 12 24.44 2.62 -11.70
C GLY A 12 24.78 2.01 -13.07
N ASP A 13 24.70 0.69 -13.22
CA ASP A 13 24.83 0.04 -14.53
C ASP A 13 23.68 0.41 -15.47
N LYS A 14 23.89 0.16 -16.76
CA LYS A 14 22.92 0.46 -17.83
C LYS A 14 22.26 -0.82 -18.33
N VAL A 15 20.92 -0.82 -18.33
CA VAL A 15 20.10 -1.90 -18.90
C VAL A 15 19.54 -1.48 -20.25
N PHE A 16 19.73 -2.28 -21.29
CA PHE A 16 19.14 -2.05 -22.61
C PHE A 16 18.05 -3.09 -22.92
N ASP A 17 16.87 -2.63 -23.33
CA ASP A 17 15.76 -3.47 -23.75
C ASP A 17 15.07 -2.90 -25.00
N PRO A 18 15.30 -3.49 -26.19
CA PRO A 18 14.73 -2.99 -27.45
C PRO A 18 13.25 -3.34 -27.66
N PHE A 19 12.62 -4.08 -26.74
CA PHE A 19 11.22 -4.50 -26.82
C PHE A 19 10.46 -4.16 -25.54
N ALA A 20 10.33 -2.85 -25.27
CA ALA A 20 9.82 -2.31 -24.01
C ALA A 20 8.44 -2.86 -23.64
N GLY A 21 7.55 -3.01 -24.62
CA GLY A 21 6.13 -3.24 -24.45
C GLY A 21 5.55 -2.27 -23.43
N VAL A 22 5.07 -2.81 -22.31
CA VAL A 22 4.48 -2.00 -21.23
C VAL A 22 5.49 -1.43 -20.22
N GLY A 23 6.80 -1.52 -20.49
CA GLY A 23 7.87 -0.83 -19.77
C GLY A 23 8.46 -1.55 -18.56
N THR A 24 8.22 -2.86 -18.42
CA THR A 24 8.57 -3.62 -17.20
C THR A 24 10.07 -3.55 -16.87
N THR A 25 10.93 -3.66 -17.87
CA THR A 25 12.39 -3.60 -17.70
C THR A 25 12.84 -2.24 -17.20
N ALA A 26 12.39 -1.16 -17.84
CA ALA A 26 12.71 0.21 -17.47
C ALA A 26 12.27 0.56 -16.04
N ILE A 27 11.04 0.18 -15.67
CA ILE A 27 10.49 0.42 -14.32
C ILE A 27 11.33 -0.29 -13.26
N ILE A 28 11.69 -1.54 -13.50
CA ILE A 28 12.47 -2.32 -12.54
C ILE A 28 13.92 -1.81 -12.47
N ALA A 29 14.54 -1.48 -13.61
CA ALA A 29 15.87 -0.87 -13.65
C ALA A 29 15.90 0.43 -12.83
N GLN A 30 14.91 1.32 -13.04
CA GLN A 30 14.76 2.55 -12.26
C GLN A 30 14.62 2.29 -10.76
N ARG A 31 13.75 1.34 -10.36
CA ARG A 31 13.54 0.97 -8.95
C ARG A 31 14.79 0.41 -8.28
N LEU A 32 15.63 -0.25 -9.07
CA LEU A 32 16.91 -0.80 -8.62
C LEU A 32 18.03 0.25 -8.66
N GLY A 33 17.80 1.48 -9.14
CA GLY A 33 18.86 2.49 -9.26
C GLY A 33 19.85 2.18 -10.39
N ARG A 34 19.36 1.58 -11.48
CA ARG A 34 20.08 1.38 -12.74
C ARG A 34 19.60 2.40 -13.75
N ASP A 35 20.51 2.84 -14.61
CA ASP A 35 20.16 3.56 -15.82
C ASP A 35 19.56 2.57 -16.83
N PHE A 36 18.74 3.07 -17.75
CA PHE A 36 18.16 2.22 -18.78
C PHE A 36 17.95 2.95 -20.10
N ILE A 37 17.97 2.18 -21.18
CA ILE A 37 17.52 2.59 -22.51
C ILE A 37 16.51 1.54 -22.95
N THR A 38 15.34 1.98 -23.40
CA THR A 38 14.34 1.06 -23.92
C THR A 38 13.60 1.66 -25.10
N SER A 39 13.17 0.82 -26.02
CA SER A 39 12.41 1.21 -27.22
C SER A 39 11.29 0.22 -27.48
N ASP A 40 10.26 0.67 -28.16
CA ASP A 40 9.26 -0.20 -28.79
C ASP A 40 8.92 0.40 -30.15
N ILE A 41 8.54 -0.46 -31.10
CA ILE A 41 8.12 -0.01 -32.43
C ILE A 41 6.73 0.62 -32.39
N ASP A 42 5.89 0.16 -31.46
CA ASP A 42 4.55 0.69 -31.30
C ASP A 42 4.57 1.95 -30.42
N PRO A 43 4.20 3.13 -30.96
CA PRO A 43 4.18 4.37 -30.19
C PRO A 43 3.19 4.34 -29.01
N THR A 44 2.17 3.48 -29.04
CA THR A 44 1.27 3.26 -27.91
C THR A 44 2.02 2.69 -26.71
N TYR A 45 2.89 1.69 -26.93
CA TYR A 45 3.71 1.11 -25.87
C TYR A 45 4.75 2.09 -25.32
N VAL A 46 5.33 2.92 -26.19
CA VAL A 46 6.22 4.03 -25.76
C VAL A 46 5.48 5.01 -24.84
N THR A 47 4.25 5.37 -25.19
CA THR A 47 3.42 6.30 -24.40
C THR A 47 3.06 5.70 -23.04
N ILE A 48 2.56 4.45 -23.02
CA ILE A 48 2.24 3.71 -21.79
C ILE A 48 3.47 3.60 -20.88
N THR A 49 4.63 3.27 -21.45
CA THR A 49 5.88 3.14 -20.71
C THR A 49 6.29 4.48 -20.09
N ARG A 50 6.22 5.58 -20.84
CA ARG A 50 6.54 6.92 -20.36
C ARG A 50 5.64 7.35 -19.19
N GLU A 51 4.32 7.17 -19.34
CA GLU A 51 3.36 7.50 -18.28
C GLU A 51 3.59 6.69 -17.00
N LYS A 52 3.96 5.40 -17.13
CA LYS A 52 4.28 4.57 -15.97
C LYS A 52 5.53 5.06 -15.28
N LEU A 53 6.62 5.29 -16.03
CA LEU A 53 7.88 5.82 -15.49
C LEU A 53 7.70 7.18 -14.80
N GLU A 54 6.85 8.05 -15.33
CA GLU A 54 6.50 9.34 -14.69
C GLU A 54 5.75 9.14 -13.37
N ARG A 55 4.77 8.24 -13.34
CA ARG A 55 4.05 7.85 -12.11
C ARG A 55 4.97 7.16 -11.10
N GLU A 56 5.99 6.46 -11.57
CA GLU A 56 6.99 5.76 -10.77
C GLU A 56 8.13 6.65 -10.29
N ARG A 57 8.16 7.95 -10.59
CA ARG A 57 9.14 8.90 -10.03
C ARG A 57 8.98 9.01 -8.51
N TYR A 58 9.57 8.05 -7.80
CA TYR A 58 9.82 8.11 -6.37
C TYR A 58 10.83 9.22 -6.08
N GLU A 59 10.66 9.94 -4.96
CA GLU A 59 11.78 10.66 -4.38
C GLU A 59 12.83 9.63 -3.98
N VAL A 60 14.01 9.75 -4.57
CA VAL A 60 15.18 8.98 -4.17
C VAL A 60 15.63 9.51 -2.81
N GLY A 61 15.58 8.67 -1.77
CA GLY A 61 16.21 8.98 -0.50
C GLY A 61 17.73 9.09 -0.64
N PHE A 62 18.40 9.57 0.40
CA PHE A 62 19.86 9.83 0.48
C PHE A 62 20.77 8.63 0.11
N PHE A 63 20.21 7.42 -0.10
CA PHE A 63 20.93 6.20 -0.50
C PHE A 63 20.40 5.53 -1.79
N GLY A 64 19.63 6.24 -2.63
CA GLY A 64 19.12 5.65 -3.89
C GLY A 64 18.03 4.59 -3.70
N VAL A 65 17.58 4.37 -2.46
CA VAL A 65 16.43 3.50 -2.16
C VAL A 65 15.15 4.29 -2.48
N PRO A 66 14.24 3.75 -3.32
CA PRO A 66 12.97 4.42 -3.61
C PRO A 66 12.14 4.54 -2.32
N ILE A 67 11.88 5.77 -1.90
CA ILE A 67 10.96 6.03 -0.80
C ILE A 67 9.56 5.90 -1.35
N LYS A 68 8.83 4.86 -0.93
CA LYS A 68 7.39 4.77 -1.21
C LYS A 68 6.71 5.93 -0.48
N LYS A 69 6.36 7.01 -1.19
CA LYS A 69 5.45 8.02 -0.62
C LYS A 69 4.18 7.27 -0.24
N THR A 70 3.92 7.20 1.06
CA THR A 70 2.64 6.70 1.55
C THR A 70 1.63 7.74 1.11
N VAL A 71 0.86 7.45 0.05
CA VAL A 71 -0.31 8.25 -0.30
C VAL A 71 -1.26 8.10 0.87
N ARG A 72 -1.26 9.07 1.78
CA ARG A 72 -2.34 9.22 2.74
C ARG A 72 -3.54 9.58 1.88
N ARG A 73 -4.45 8.64 1.68
CA ARG A 73 -5.82 8.98 1.27
C ARG A 73 -6.33 9.91 2.36
N ASP A 74 -6.42 11.17 2.00
CA ASP A 74 -7.29 12.16 2.58
C ASP A 74 -8.72 11.63 2.48
N ASN A 75 -9.11 10.84 3.47
CA ASN A 75 -10.52 10.66 3.74
C ASN A 75 -10.99 12.04 4.21
N ASN A 76 -11.88 12.66 3.42
CA ASN A 76 -12.62 13.89 3.72
C ASN A 76 -12.74 14.12 5.23
N GLY A 77 -12.29 15.29 5.70
CA GLY A 77 -12.14 15.66 7.11
C GLY A 77 -13.46 15.83 7.88
N THR A 78 -14.34 14.82 7.85
CA THR A 78 -15.58 14.79 8.63
C THR A 78 -15.53 13.77 9.77
N ALA A 79 -14.79 12.66 9.62
CA ALA A 79 -14.74 11.64 10.66
C ALA A 79 -13.74 11.97 11.76
N GLN A 80 -14.24 12.14 12.99
CA GLN A 80 -13.44 12.42 14.19
C GLN A 80 -12.40 11.34 14.49
N TYR A 81 -12.60 10.11 13.98
CA TYR A 81 -11.74 8.95 14.19
C TYR A 81 -11.37 8.26 12.87
N SER A 82 -10.23 7.56 12.83
CA SER A 82 -9.82 6.77 11.67
C SER A 82 -10.29 5.31 11.76
N LYS A 83 -10.53 4.67 10.61
CA LYS A 83 -10.83 3.23 10.50
C LYS A 83 -9.83 2.35 11.27
N LYS A 84 -8.54 2.65 11.11
CA LYS A 84 -7.46 1.94 11.81
C LYS A 84 -7.56 2.07 13.33
N LYS A 85 -8.01 3.22 13.84
CA LYS A 85 -8.19 3.42 15.29
C LYS A 85 -9.34 2.56 15.83
N VAL A 86 -10.46 2.49 15.10
CA VAL A 86 -11.59 1.60 15.43
C VAL A 86 -11.17 0.14 15.47
N GLU A 87 -10.47 -0.34 14.42
CA GLU A 87 -10.00 -1.72 14.32
C GLU A 87 -9.03 -2.09 15.44
N THR A 88 -8.07 -1.21 15.76
CA THR A 88 -7.08 -1.46 16.81
C THR A 88 -7.74 -1.53 18.19
N THR A 89 -8.73 -0.67 18.46
CA THR A 89 -9.48 -0.71 19.72
C THR A 89 -10.28 -2.00 19.86
N LEU A 90 -10.96 -2.45 18.80
CA LEU A 90 -11.71 -3.71 18.81
C LEU A 90 -10.80 -4.93 18.97
N GLN A 91 -9.60 -4.92 18.38
CA GLN A 91 -8.58 -5.95 18.61
C GLN A 91 -8.15 -6.00 20.08
N ALA A 92 -7.82 -4.84 20.66
CA ALA A 92 -7.43 -4.76 22.07
C ALA A 92 -8.56 -5.20 23.00
N LEU A 93 -9.81 -4.82 22.69
CA LEU A 93 -10.99 -5.22 23.43
C LEU A 93 -11.20 -6.74 23.35
N ALA A 94 -11.07 -7.34 22.16
CA ALA A 94 -11.19 -8.78 21.98
C ALA A 94 -10.14 -9.56 22.81
N LEU A 95 -8.88 -9.11 22.77
CA LEU A 95 -7.81 -9.72 23.57
C LEU A 95 -8.08 -9.62 25.07
N ARG A 96 -8.62 -8.48 25.53
CA ARG A 96 -8.96 -8.27 26.94
C ARG A 96 -10.13 -9.14 27.41
N LEU A 97 -11.13 -9.35 26.56
CA LEU A 97 -12.30 -10.18 26.86
C LEU A 97 -12.04 -11.69 26.66
N GLY A 98 -11.04 -12.04 25.85
CA GLY A 98 -10.77 -13.43 25.46
C GLY A 98 -11.80 -14.01 24.49
N HIS A 99 -12.76 -13.21 24.02
CA HIS A 99 -13.74 -13.58 23.01
C HIS A 99 -14.04 -12.40 22.09
N LEU A 100 -14.78 -12.67 21.01
CA LEU A 100 -15.17 -11.62 20.08
C LEU A 100 -16.11 -10.64 20.80
N PRO A 101 -15.84 -9.32 20.80
CA PRO A 101 -16.69 -8.35 21.47
C PRO A 101 -18.08 -8.34 20.85
N THR A 102 -19.11 -8.44 21.70
CA THR A 102 -20.50 -8.19 21.36
C THR A 102 -20.79 -6.70 21.34
N MET A 103 -21.98 -6.30 20.89
CA MET A 103 -22.36 -4.88 20.90
C MET A 103 -22.42 -4.33 22.33
N GLU A 104 -22.89 -5.13 23.28
CA GLU A 104 -22.95 -4.76 24.71
C GLU A 104 -21.54 -4.54 25.28
N ASP A 105 -20.58 -5.42 24.92
CA ASP A 105 -19.18 -5.28 25.35
C ASP A 105 -18.54 -3.97 24.84
N ILE A 106 -18.84 -3.62 23.59
CA ILE A 106 -18.33 -2.41 22.95
C ILE A 106 -19.00 -1.18 23.56
N GLU A 107 -20.31 -1.21 23.81
CA GLU A 107 -21.03 -0.10 24.44
C GLU A 107 -20.57 0.13 25.89
N ALA A 108 -20.31 -0.94 26.64
CA ALA A 108 -19.86 -0.87 28.03
C ALA A 108 -18.41 -0.38 28.16
N SER A 109 -17.52 -0.75 27.24
CA SER A 109 -16.11 -0.39 27.32
C SER A 109 -15.74 0.85 26.51
N GLU A 110 -16.19 0.92 25.25
CA GLU A 110 -15.72 1.88 24.26
C GLU A 110 -16.89 2.40 23.38
N PRO A 111 -17.88 3.10 23.96
CA PRO A 111 -19.12 3.47 23.25
C PRO A 111 -18.89 4.35 22.01
N TRP A 112 -17.78 5.11 21.98
CA TRP A 112 -17.37 5.87 20.80
C TRP A 112 -17.07 4.99 19.58
N VAL A 113 -16.70 3.73 19.78
CA VAL A 113 -16.42 2.78 18.69
C VAL A 113 -17.69 2.46 17.92
N LEU A 114 -18.85 2.35 18.59
CA LEU A 114 -20.13 2.15 17.92
C LEU A 114 -20.51 3.36 17.08
N ALA A 115 -20.36 4.56 17.63
CA ALA A 115 -20.62 5.81 16.92
C ALA A 115 -19.71 5.97 15.69
N ALA A 116 -18.40 5.76 15.87
CA ALA A 116 -17.42 5.82 14.78
C ALA A 116 -17.64 4.71 13.75
N SER A 117 -18.07 3.51 14.16
CA SER A 117 -18.32 2.40 13.24
C SER A 117 -19.50 2.69 12.31
N ARG A 118 -20.56 3.33 12.81
CA ARG A 118 -21.73 3.75 12.01
C ARG A 118 -21.37 4.81 10.97
N GLU A 119 -20.41 5.67 11.27
CA GLU A 119 -19.96 6.72 10.35
C GLU A 119 -18.96 6.19 9.32
N LEU A 120 -18.04 5.30 9.73
CA LEU A 120 -16.90 4.88 8.91
C LEU A 120 -17.15 3.62 8.07
N TYR A 121 -18.12 2.78 8.43
CA TYR A 121 -18.36 1.48 7.80
C TYR A 121 -19.83 1.31 7.42
N ASP A 122 -20.07 0.73 6.24
CA ASP A 122 -21.44 0.39 5.79
C ASP A 122 -22.05 -0.75 6.64
N ASP A 123 -21.19 -1.61 7.21
CA ASP A 123 -21.59 -2.72 8.09
C ASP A 123 -20.63 -2.81 9.28
N ILE A 124 -21.20 -2.77 10.49
CA ILE A 124 -20.49 -2.84 11.77
C ILE A 124 -19.76 -4.18 11.98
N ARG A 125 -20.10 -5.23 11.22
CA ARG A 125 -19.38 -6.51 11.24
C ARG A 125 -18.03 -6.44 10.52
N GLN A 126 -17.82 -5.45 9.65
CA GLN A 126 -16.56 -5.27 8.94
C GLN A 126 -15.37 -5.08 9.89
N PRO A 127 -15.41 -4.11 10.84
CA PRO A 127 -14.29 -3.92 11.77
C PRO A 127 -14.12 -5.08 12.77
N LEU A 128 -15.17 -5.86 13.06
CA LEU A 128 -15.07 -7.08 13.90
C LEU A 128 -14.20 -8.19 13.27
N LYS A 129 -13.97 -8.17 11.96
CA LYS A 129 -13.03 -9.10 11.31
C LYS A 129 -11.60 -8.94 11.86
N ALA A 130 -11.21 -7.70 12.15
CA ALA A 130 -9.90 -7.39 12.72
C ALA A 130 -9.77 -7.96 14.14
N ALA A 131 -10.81 -7.82 14.97
CA ALA A 131 -10.90 -8.41 16.30
C ALA A 131 -10.83 -9.94 16.27
N LYS A 132 -11.56 -10.58 15.34
CA LYS A 132 -11.51 -12.03 15.14
C LYS A 132 -10.12 -12.53 14.75
N LEU A 133 -9.36 -11.76 13.97
CA LEU A 133 -7.98 -12.08 13.59
C LEU A 133 -7.07 -12.06 14.82
N ALA A 134 -7.20 -11.06 15.70
CA ALA A 134 -6.38 -10.95 16.91
C ALA A 134 -6.51 -12.17 17.83
N LEU A 135 -7.71 -12.75 17.96
CA LEU A 135 -7.95 -13.96 18.77
C LEU A 135 -7.40 -15.26 18.16
N ARG A 136 -6.90 -15.24 16.92
CA ARG A 136 -6.32 -16.39 16.24
C ARG A 136 -4.79 -16.41 16.28
N THR A 137 -4.19 -15.37 16.88
CA THR A 137 -2.74 -15.15 16.92
C THR A 137 -2.23 -15.49 18.31
#